data_AF-A0A0D1XW61-F1
#
_entry.id   AF-A0A0D1XW61-F1
#
_cell.length_a   1.000
_cell.length_b   1.000
_cell.length_c   1.000
_cell.angle_alpha   90.00
_cell.angle_beta   90.00
_cell.angle_gamma   90.00
#
_symmetry.space_group_name_H-M   'P 1'
#
loop_
_entity.id
_entity.type
_entity.pdbx_description
1 polymer ?
#
loop_
_entity_poly.entity_id
_entity_poly.type
_entity_poly.pdbx_seq_one_letter_code
_entity_poly.pdbx_strand_id
1 'polypeptide(L)'
;MEKLIKIAYNYEVDEKILELFVRTLVMISERFKVNTQSLYSFLMRHAESKNKRIKFVVAKRIAFLPQFDNYENKWEYILSIPKIPPKKDSMRVFRLVIKHRIDEVPDELKKEVINVMRKFLDKENLVVDTHNLFLDIIEQLSNSTEDLKT
;
A
#
# COMPACT_ATOMS: atom_id res chain seq x y z
N MET A 1 -7.89 17.41 11.54
CA MET A 1 -7.90 15.94 11.35
C MET A 1 -8.82 15.27 12.36
N GLU A 2 -8.51 15.38 13.66
CA GLU A 2 -9.25 14.73 14.76
C GLU A 2 -10.78 14.87 14.71
N LYS A 3 -11.30 16.10 14.54
CA LYS A 3 -12.75 16.34 14.45
C LYS A 3 -13.41 15.60 13.28
N LEU A 4 -12.74 15.54 12.13
CA LEU A 4 -13.26 14.85 10.94
C LEU A 4 -13.31 13.33 11.16
N ILE A 5 -12.28 12.76 11.79
CA ILE A 5 -12.24 11.34 12.16
C ILE A 5 -13.37 11.02 13.14
N LYS A 6 -13.59 11.88 14.15
CA LYS A 6 -14.70 11.71 15.11
C LYS A 6 -16.06 11.69 14.42
N ILE A 7 -16.27 12.54 13.42
CA ILE A 7 -17.52 12.54 12.63
C ILE A 7 -17.61 11.27 11.78
N ALA A 8 -16.52 10.84 11.15
CA ALA A 8 -16.49 9.63 10.33
C ALA A 8 -16.95 8.39 11.12
N TYR A 9 -16.58 8.29 12.39
CA TYR A 9 -17.02 7.19 13.26
C TYR A 9 -18.54 7.10 13.45
N ASN A 10 -19.28 8.19 13.31
CA ASN A 10 -20.74 8.17 13.40
C ASN A 10 -21.41 7.51 12.18
N TYR A 11 -20.65 7.28 11.09
CA TYR A 11 -21.14 6.74 9.83
C TYR A 11 -20.49 5.41 9.47
N GLU A 12 -19.91 4.67 10.42
CA GLU A 12 -19.23 3.39 10.13
C GLU A 12 -20.13 2.33 9.47
N VAL A 13 -21.44 2.39 9.73
CA VAL A 13 -22.43 1.46 9.15
C VAL A 13 -22.82 1.86 7.73
N ASP A 14 -22.74 3.14 7.38
CA ASP A 14 -23.01 3.62 6.02
C ASP A 14 -21.71 3.58 5.21
N GLU A 15 -21.50 2.47 4.50
CA GLU A 15 -20.28 2.26 3.74
C GLU A 15 -20.02 3.34 2.68
N LYS A 16 -21.06 3.97 2.12
CA LYS A 16 -20.89 5.01 1.10
C LYS A 16 -20.36 6.29 1.73
N ILE A 17 -20.94 6.70 2.85
CA ILE A 17 -20.48 7.88 3.60
C ILE A 17 -19.09 7.62 4.18
N LEU A 18 -18.85 6.43 4.74
CA LEU A 18 -17.54 6.04 5.25
C LEU A 18 -16.46 6.08 4.15
N GLU A 19 -16.75 5.56 2.94
CA GLU A 19 -15.83 5.65 1.80
C GLU A 19 -15.43 7.10 1.49
N LEU A 20 -16.39 8.03 1.50
CA LEU A 20 -16.13 9.46 1.27
C LEU A 20 -15.22 10.05 2.36
N PHE A 21 -15.45 9.70 3.62
CA PHE A 21 -14.59 10.14 4.73
C PHE A 21 -13.18 9.59 4.60
N VAL A 22 -13.02 8.28 4.40
CA VAL A 22 -11.71 7.64 4.24
C VAL A 22 -10.93 8.27 3.09
N ARG A 23 -11.58 8.48 1.93
CA ARG A 23 -10.96 9.13 0.76
C ARG A 23 -10.54 10.57 1.06
N THR A 24 -11.40 11.34 1.72
CA THR A 24 -11.11 12.73 2.09
C THR A 24 -9.94 12.82 3.06
N LEU A 25 -9.92 11.98 4.09
CA LEU A 25 -8.84 11.94 5.09
C LEU A 25 -7.51 11.55 4.45
N VAL A 26 -7.50 10.54 3.55
CA VAL A 26 -6.32 10.16 2.78
C VAL A 26 -5.81 11.31 1.91
N MET A 27 -6.68 12.02 1.19
CA MET A 27 -6.29 13.17 0.36
C MET A 27 -5.70 14.31 1.19
N ILE A 28 -6.29 14.63 2.36
CA ILE A 28 -5.77 15.65 3.27
C ILE A 28 -4.38 15.25 3.75
N SER A 29 -4.21 13.98 4.19
CA SER A 29 -2.92 13.46 4.63
C SER A 29 -1.85 13.58 3.54
N GLU A 30 -2.18 13.19 2.31
CA GLU A 30 -1.24 13.20 1.19
C GLU A 30 -0.84 14.62 0.77
N ARG A 31 -1.82 15.51 0.65
CA ARG A 31 -1.63 16.89 0.17
C ARG A 31 -0.94 17.77 1.20
N PHE A 32 -1.33 17.67 2.47
CA PHE A 32 -0.85 18.54 3.54
C PHE A 32 0.13 17.85 4.49
N LYS A 33 0.56 16.63 4.17
CA LYS A 33 1.51 15.82 4.95
C LYS A 33 1.08 15.63 6.41
N VAL A 34 -0.22 15.55 6.64
CA VAL A 34 -0.80 15.34 7.98
C VAL A 34 -0.76 13.85 8.32
N ASN A 35 0.13 13.46 9.23
CA ASN A 35 0.40 12.07 9.60
C ASN A 35 0.19 11.87 11.11
N THR A 36 -1.03 12.09 11.60
CA THR A 36 -1.33 11.94 13.04
C THR A 36 -1.55 10.48 13.42
N GLN A 37 -1.32 10.16 14.71
CA GLN A 37 -1.62 8.82 15.24
C GLN A 37 -3.09 8.44 15.03
N SER A 38 -4.01 9.39 15.21
CA SER A 38 -5.44 9.14 15.01
C SER A 38 -5.79 8.78 13.57
N LEU A 39 -5.15 9.43 12.58
CA LEU A 39 -5.31 9.06 11.19
C LEU A 39 -4.81 7.63 10.95
N TYR A 40 -3.61 7.30 11.44
CA TYR A 40 -3.05 5.97 11.29
C TYR A 40 -3.98 4.90 11.90
N SER A 41 -4.41 5.09 13.16
CA SER A 41 -5.34 4.19 13.84
C SER A 41 -6.67 4.05 13.10
N PHE A 42 -7.20 5.16 12.57
CA PHE A 42 -8.42 5.16 11.75
C PHE A 42 -8.23 4.34 10.47
N LEU A 43 -7.14 4.54 9.73
CA LEU A 43 -6.85 3.77 8.51
C LEU A 43 -6.62 2.29 8.81
N MET A 44 -5.87 1.96 9.88
CA MET A 44 -5.63 0.57 10.28
C MET A 44 -6.93 -0.16 10.64
N ARG A 45 -7.85 0.49 11.34
CA ARG A 45 -9.18 -0.06 11.66
C ARG A 45 -9.97 -0.47 10.41
N HIS A 46 -9.73 0.20 9.28
CA HIS A 46 -10.40 -0.06 8.01
C HIS A 46 -9.53 -0.79 6.97
N ALA A 47 -8.32 -1.19 7.33
CA ALA A 47 -7.39 -1.89 6.44
C ALA A 47 -7.95 -3.23 5.94
N GLU A 48 -8.75 -3.90 6.76
CA GLU A 48 -9.42 -5.17 6.45
C GLU A 48 -10.92 -5.02 6.18
N SER A 49 -11.36 -3.83 5.75
CA SER A 49 -12.76 -3.60 5.40
C SER A 49 -13.26 -4.57 4.32
N LYS A 50 -14.48 -5.10 4.51
CA LYS A 50 -15.19 -5.89 3.49
C LYS A 50 -15.50 -5.07 2.24
N ASN A 51 -15.63 -3.75 2.41
CA ASN A 51 -15.78 -2.83 1.29
C ASN A 51 -14.42 -2.65 0.59
N LYS A 52 -14.32 -3.23 -0.61
CA LYS A 52 -13.10 -3.23 -1.43
C LYS A 52 -12.61 -1.82 -1.78
N ARG A 53 -13.51 -0.84 -1.91
CA ARG A 53 -13.15 0.56 -2.21
C ARG A 53 -12.48 1.21 -1.02
N ILE A 54 -13.04 1.04 0.18
CA ILE A 54 -12.43 1.50 1.43
C ILE A 54 -11.06 0.86 1.60
N LYS A 55 -10.98 -0.48 1.49
CA LYS A 55 -9.73 -1.23 1.61
C LYS A 55 -8.67 -0.74 0.61
N PHE A 56 -9.05 -0.50 -0.63
CA PHE A 56 -8.16 0.06 -1.65
C PHE A 56 -7.70 1.48 -1.32
N VAL A 57 -8.60 2.35 -0.85
CA VAL A 57 -8.25 3.73 -0.47
C VAL A 57 -7.30 3.76 0.71
N VAL A 58 -7.49 2.89 1.70
CA VAL A 58 -6.57 2.73 2.83
C VAL A 58 -5.17 2.31 2.36
N ALA A 59 -5.09 1.28 1.49
CA ALA A 59 -3.83 0.75 0.98
C ALA A 59 -2.98 1.80 0.25
N LYS A 60 -3.61 2.80 -0.39
CA LYS A 60 -2.90 3.90 -1.06
C LYS A 60 -2.09 4.78 -0.11
N ARG A 61 -2.42 4.83 1.18
CA ARG A 61 -1.81 5.79 2.10
C ARG A 61 -1.10 5.16 3.28
N ILE A 62 -1.65 4.08 3.84
CA ILE A 62 -1.26 3.59 5.16
C ILE A 62 0.23 3.21 5.23
N ALA A 63 0.77 2.59 4.18
CA ALA A 63 2.17 2.18 4.12
C ALA A 63 3.16 3.34 3.92
N PHE A 64 2.66 4.57 3.71
CA PHE A 64 3.46 5.79 3.57
C PHE A 64 3.36 6.70 4.82
N LEU A 65 2.74 6.21 5.90
CA LEU A 65 2.70 6.90 7.18
C LEU A 65 3.87 6.41 8.06
N PRO A 66 4.58 7.29 8.78
CA PRO A 66 5.70 6.90 9.65
C PRO A 66 5.31 5.87 10.71
N GLN A 67 4.07 5.90 11.20
CA GLN A 67 3.56 4.94 12.18
C GLN A 67 3.58 3.49 11.67
N PHE A 68 3.53 3.29 10.35
CA PHE A 68 3.54 1.98 9.73
C PHE A 68 4.90 1.28 9.86
N ASP A 69 5.98 2.02 10.13
CA ASP A 69 7.33 1.46 10.26
C ASP A 69 7.41 0.45 11.41
N ASN A 70 6.63 0.69 12.47
CA ASN A 70 6.53 -0.13 13.68
C ASN A 70 5.36 -1.13 13.64
N TYR A 71 4.68 -1.30 12.51
CA TYR A 71 3.60 -2.27 12.40
C TYR A 71 4.17 -3.69 12.26
N GLU A 72 3.87 -4.56 13.23
CA GLU A 72 4.40 -5.92 13.31
C GLU A 72 4.13 -6.73 12.03
N ASN A 73 2.91 -6.67 11.49
CA ASN A 73 2.51 -7.41 10.30
C ASN A 73 2.60 -6.57 9.01
N LYS A 74 3.57 -5.64 8.93
CA LYS A 74 3.67 -4.69 7.81
C LYS A 74 3.89 -5.38 6.47
N TRP A 75 4.72 -6.42 6.43
CA TRP A 75 5.08 -7.08 5.19
C TRP A 75 3.96 -7.98 4.67
N GLU A 76 3.27 -8.69 5.57
CA GLU A 76 2.06 -9.46 5.27
C GLU A 76 0.98 -8.53 4.68
N TYR A 77 0.81 -7.35 5.28
CA TYR A 77 -0.11 -6.34 4.76
C TYR A 77 0.31 -5.87 3.37
N ILE A 78 1.58 -5.50 3.16
CA ILE A 78 2.09 -5.05 1.86
C ILE A 78 1.88 -6.13 0.78
N LEU A 79 2.22 -7.38 1.06
CA LEU A 79 2.03 -8.52 0.15
C LEU A 79 0.54 -8.83 -0.12
N SER A 80 -0.37 -8.36 0.74
CA SER A 80 -1.80 -8.47 0.50
C SER A 80 -2.34 -7.43 -0.49
N ILE A 81 -1.66 -6.29 -0.70
CA ILE A 81 -2.15 -5.16 -1.52
C ILE A 81 -2.55 -5.61 -2.94
N PRO A 82 -1.73 -6.38 -3.69
CA PRO A 82 -2.10 -6.95 -5.01
C PRO A 82 -3.42 -7.75 -5.04
N LYS A 83 -3.88 -8.21 -3.88
CA LYS A 83 -5.09 -9.02 -3.77
C LYS A 83 -6.36 -8.14 -3.84
N ILE A 84 -6.24 -6.84 -3.59
CA ILE A 84 -7.34 -5.87 -3.55
C ILE A 84 -7.83 -5.51 -4.98
N PRO A 85 -9.12 -5.65 -5.31
CA PRO A 85 -9.64 -5.15 -6.59
C PRO A 85 -9.75 -3.61 -6.61
N PRO A 86 -9.55 -2.95 -7.78
CA PRO A 86 -9.15 -3.53 -9.06
C PRO A 86 -7.65 -3.85 -9.13
N LYS A 87 -7.32 -4.98 -9.78
CA LYS A 87 -5.97 -5.57 -9.73
C LYS A 87 -4.87 -4.65 -10.25
N LYS A 88 -5.09 -4.00 -11.40
CA LYS A 88 -4.10 -3.07 -12.00
C LYS A 88 -3.75 -1.93 -11.05
N ASP A 89 -4.74 -1.27 -10.46
CA ASP A 89 -4.49 -0.15 -9.57
C ASP A 89 -3.84 -0.61 -8.27
N SER A 90 -4.25 -1.76 -7.73
CA SER A 90 -3.62 -2.33 -6.53
C SER A 90 -2.16 -2.72 -6.77
N MET A 91 -1.82 -3.23 -7.95
CA MET A 91 -0.45 -3.53 -8.34
C MET A 91 0.40 -2.27 -8.49
N ARG A 92 -0.19 -1.17 -8.99
CA ARG A 92 0.46 0.13 -8.99
C ARG A 92 0.76 0.60 -7.57
N VAL A 93 -0.19 0.45 -6.64
CA VAL A 93 0.02 0.81 -5.22
C VAL A 93 1.12 -0.06 -4.62
N PHE A 94 1.07 -1.38 -4.81
CA PHE A 94 2.09 -2.32 -4.35
C PHE A 94 3.48 -1.91 -4.83
N ARG A 95 3.63 -1.63 -6.13
CA ARG A 95 4.89 -1.15 -6.72
C ARG A 95 5.41 0.11 -6.03
N LEU A 96 4.54 1.11 -5.83
CA LEU A 96 4.92 2.37 -5.18
C LEU A 96 5.36 2.15 -3.73
N VAL A 97 4.67 1.27 -3.00
CA VAL A 97 5.01 0.93 -1.62
C VAL A 97 6.35 0.21 -1.53
N ILE A 98 6.58 -0.80 -2.38
CA ILE A 98 7.87 -1.50 -2.43
C ILE A 98 8.98 -0.54 -2.81
N LYS A 99 8.79 0.33 -3.80
CA LYS A 99 9.81 1.33 -4.17
C LYS A 99 10.14 2.28 -3.03
N HIS A 100 9.12 2.70 -2.27
CA HIS A 100 9.28 3.60 -1.14
C HIS A 100 10.07 2.97 0.01
N ARG A 101 9.99 1.65 0.16
CA ARG A 101 10.56 0.88 1.27
C ARG A 101 11.61 -0.13 0.80
N ILE A 102 12.23 0.12 -0.35
CA ILE A 102 13.02 -0.91 -1.04
C ILE A 102 14.18 -1.41 -0.19
N ASP A 103 14.80 -0.50 0.56
CA ASP A 103 15.92 -0.78 1.46
C ASP A 103 15.49 -1.49 2.75
N GLU A 104 14.19 -1.51 3.06
CA GLU A 104 13.64 -2.18 4.24
C GLU A 104 13.14 -3.60 3.94
N VAL A 105 13.04 -3.99 2.66
CA VAL A 105 12.48 -5.30 2.26
C VAL A 105 13.37 -6.43 2.82
N PRO A 106 12.84 -7.30 3.69
CA PRO A 106 13.60 -8.43 4.23
C PRO A 106 14.05 -9.37 3.13
N ASP A 107 15.25 -9.92 3.27
CA ASP A 107 15.87 -10.78 2.26
C ASP A 107 15.01 -11.99 1.92
N GLU A 108 14.40 -12.59 2.94
CA GLU A 108 13.50 -13.73 2.82
C GLU A 108 12.23 -13.41 1.98
N LEU A 109 11.83 -12.13 1.91
CA LEU A 109 10.66 -11.68 1.17
C LEU A 109 10.98 -11.14 -0.24
N LYS A 110 12.24 -10.78 -0.53
CA LYS A 110 12.65 -10.26 -1.85
C LYS A 110 12.18 -11.14 -3.00
N LYS A 111 12.37 -12.46 -2.87
CA LYS A 111 11.95 -13.44 -3.88
C LYS A 111 10.43 -13.46 -4.08
N GLU A 112 9.65 -13.34 -3.02
CA GLU A 112 8.18 -13.30 -3.11
C GLU A 112 7.71 -12.03 -3.81
N VAL A 113 8.27 -10.87 -3.43
CA VAL A 113 7.96 -9.57 -4.07
C VAL A 113 8.25 -9.61 -5.56
N ILE A 114 9.44 -10.10 -5.96
CA ILE A 114 9.83 -10.27 -7.36
C ILE A 114 8.84 -11.17 -8.10
N ASN A 115 8.46 -12.30 -7.50
CA ASN A 115 7.51 -13.24 -8.12
C ASN A 115 6.12 -12.62 -8.33
N VAL A 116 5.64 -11.83 -7.37
CA VAL A 116 4.37 -11.10 -7.50
C VAL A 116 4.43 -10.12 -8.67
N MET A 117 5.52 -9.36 -8.79
CA MET A 117 5.69 -8.39 -9.89
C MET A 117 5.82 -9.07 -11.25
N ARG A 118 6.67 -10.11 -11.39
CA ARG A 118 6.83 -10.85 -12.65
C ARG A 118 5.52 -11.47 -13.13
N LYS A 119 4.78 -12.14 -12.24
CA LYS A 119 3.46 -12.70 -12.56
C LYS A 119 2.44 -11.66 -13.04
N PHE A 120 2.57 -10.41 -12.60
CA PHE A 120 1.73 -9.32 -13.09
C PHE A 120 2.16 -8.87 -14.49
N LEU A 121 3.46 -8.70 -14.73
CA LEU A 121 4.01 -8.34 -16.04
C LEU A 121 3.68 -9.39 -17.10
N ASP A 122 3.77 -10.68 -16.77
CA ASP A 122 3.47 -11.78 -17.71
C ASP A 122 2.00 -11.80 -18.15
N LYS A 123 1.10 -11.25 -17.34
CA LYS A 123 -0.35 -11.30 -17.57
C LYS A 123 -0.92 -10.05 -18.20
N GLU A 124 -0.24 -8.92 -18.05
CA GLU A 124 -0.81 -7.61 -18.36
C GLU A 124 -0.03 -6.92 -19.47
N ASN A 125 -0.75 -6.50 -20.52
CA ASN A 125 -0.16 -5.68 -21.57
C ASN A 125 -0.04 -4.23 -21.08
N LEU A 126 1.10 -3.91 -20.45
CA LEU A 126 1.40 -2.58 -19.93
C LEU A 126 2.11 -1.73 -20.98
N VAL A 127 1.93 -0.42 -20.90
CA VAL A 127 2.75 0.53 -21.66
C VAL A 127 4.21 0.38 -21.20
N VAL A 128 5.15 0.50 -22.15
CA VAL A 128 6.60 0.29 -21.95
C VAL A 128 7.12 1.00 -20.71
N ASP A 129 6.80 2.28 -20.53
CA ASP A 129 7.27 3.04 -19.36
C ASP A 129 6.77 2.44 -18.04
N THR A 130 5.51 2.00 -17.99
CA THR A 130 4.96 1.37 -16.80
C THR A 130 5.60 0.02 -16.54
N HIS A 131 5.89 -0.75 -17.60
CA HIS A 131 6.58 -2.03 -17.53
C HIS A 131 7.99 -1.86 -16.94
N ASN A 132 8.76 -0.89 -17.45
CA ASN A 132 10.12 -0.61 -16.98
C ASN A 132 10.16 -0.26 -15.49
N LEU A 133 9.20 0.53 -14.99
CA LEU A 133 9.11 0.86 -13.57
C LEU A 133 8.99 -0.37 -12.64
N PHE A 134 8.44 -1.50 -13.12
CA PHE A 134 8.43 -2.75 -12.35
C PHE A 134 9.77 -3.49 -12.47
N LEU A 135 10.37 -3.51 -13.67
CA LEU A 135 11.67 -4.14 -13.90
C LEU A 135 12.76 -3.49 -13.05
N ASP A 136 12.79 -2.16 -12.96
CA ASP A 136 13.78 -1.41 -12.16
C ASP A 136 13.77 -1.83 -10.68
N ILE A 137 12.59 -2.15 -10.14
CA ILE A 137 12.46 -2.64 -8.75
C ILE A 137 12.92 -4.08 -8.65
N ILE A 138 12.55 -4.93 -9.62
CA ILE A 138 13.00 -6.32 -9.66
C ILE A 138 14.53 -6.40 -9.70
N GLU A 139 15.17 -5.58 -10.53
CA GLU A 139 16.63 -5.52 -10.64
C GLU A 139 17.28 -5.07 -9.32
N GLN A 140 16.80 -3.98 -8.72
CA GLN A 140 17.29 -3.50 -7.43
C GLN A 140 17.20 -4.58 -6.34
N LEU A 141 16.06 -5.25 -6.23
CA LEU A 141 15.89 -6.34 -5.25
C LEU A 141 16.80 -7.55 -5.56
N SER A 142 17.05 -7.85 -6.83
CA SER A 142 17.88 -9.00 -7.23
C SER A 142 19.35 -8.78 -6.90
N ASN A 143 19.89 -7.60 -7.21
CA ASN A 143 21.29 -7.25 -6.96
C ASN A 143 21.60 -7.27 -5.46
N SER A 144 20.68 -6.77 -4.63
CA SER A 144 20.81 -6.85 -3.17
C SER A 144 20.70 -8.26 -2.59
N THR A 145 20.46 -9.30 -3.40
CA THR A 145 20.46 -10.71 -2.97
C THR A 145 21.77 -11.43 -3.32
N GLU A 146 22.57 -10.87 -4.23
CA GLU A 146 23.87 -11.43 -4.63
C GLU A 146 24.99 -10.99 -3.67
N ASP A 147 24.90 -9.77 -3.13
CA ASP A 147 25.85 -9.22 -2.16
C ASP A 147 25.90 -9.96 -0.80
N LEU A 148 24.94 -10.84 -0.52
CA LEU A 148 24.86 -11.65 0.72
C LEU A 148 25.50 -13.04 0.58
N LYS A 149 26.06 -13.37 -0.59
CA LYS A 149 26.72 -14.67 -0.87
C LYS A 149 28.25 -14.59 -0.90
N THR A 150 28.83 -13.43 -0.59
CA THR A 150 30.28 -13.19 -0.44
C THR A 150 30.64 -12.93 1.01
#